data_AF-A0A1R0GPC5-F1
#
_entry.id   AF-A0A1R0GPC5-F1
#
_cell.length_a   1.000
_cell.length_b   1.000
_cell.length_c   1.000
_cell.angle_alpha   90.00
_cell.angle_beta   90.00
_cell.angle_gamma   90.00
#
_symmetry.space_group_name_H-M   'P 1'
#
loop_
_entity.id
_entity.type
_entity.pdbx_description
1 polymer ?
#
loop_
_entity_poly.entity_id
_entity_poly.type
_entity_poly.pdbx_seq_one_letter_code
_entity_poly.pdbx_strand_id
1 'polypeptide(L)'
;MYKSAICQLAPNPQAISGNDFIRRLIIALQETSKTSFIRPSMDISPIIEYFRELGDNEKLNIKSLTSKTCWSLSVCGFMRASDINRIENAQTTTFDRTLKLVIVAPKEKRKGRPIIRPC
;
A
#
# COMPACT_ATOMS: atom_id res chain seq x y z
N MET A 1 16.30 -10.13 4.61
CA MET A 1 15.14 -10.01 5.52
C MET A 1 14.38 -11.35 5.73
N TYR A 2 14.63 -12.42 4.95
CA TYR A 2 13.85 -13.67 5.06
C TYR A 2 14.35 -14.71 6.08
N LYS A 3 15.64 -14.70 6.44
CA LYS A 3 16.24 -15.77 7.27
C LYS A 3 15.62 -15.91 8.67
N SER A 4 15.46 -14.81 9.40
CA SER A 4 14.92 -14.84 10.77
C SER A 4 13.46 -15.30 10.81
N ALA A 5 12.62 -14.80 9.88
CA ALA A 5 11.23 -15.20 9.77
C ALA A 5 11.07 -16.69 9.41
N ILE A 6 11.88 -17.21 8.48
CA ILE A 6 11.85 -18.64 8.11
C ILE A 6 12.31 -19.51 9.28
N CYS A 7 13.38 -19.13 9.99
CA CYS A 7 13.85 -19.87 11.17
C CYS A 7 12.80 -19.91 12.30
N GLN A 8 11.97 -18.88 12.45
CA GLN A 8 10.92 -18.81 13.47
C GLN A 8 9.70 -19.69 13.17
N LEU A 9 9.50 -20.11 11.92
CA LEU A 9 8.46 -21.07 11.54
C LEU A 9 8.84 -22.53 11.88
N ALA A 10 10.09 -22.75 12.27
CA ALA A 10 10.61 -24.06 12.63
C ALA A 10 10.33 -24.40 14.10
N PRO A 11 9.96 -25.66 14.40
CA PRO A 11 9.93 -26.15 15.78
C PRO A 11 11.31 -26.04 16.45
N ASN A 12 12.39 -26.15 15.67
CA ASN A 12 13.77 -25.96 16.11
C ASN A 12 14.52 -25.02 15.14
N PRO A 13 14.58 -23.70 15.44
CA PRO A 13 15.24 -22.71 14.59
C PRO A 13 16.73 -22.98 14.34
N GLN A 14 17.40 -23.63 15.30
CA GLN A 14 18.84 -23.95 15.22
C GLN A 14 19.12 -25.13 14.28
N ALA A 15 18.16 -26.07 14.15
CA ALA A 15 18.28 -27.15 13.19
C ALA A 15 18.16 -26.65 11.73
N ILE A 16 17.37 -25.60 11.50
CA ILE A 16 17.21 -24.99 10.18
C ILE A 16 18.41 -24.11 9.81
N SER A 17 18.96 -23.38 10.77
CA SER A 17 20.11 -22.49 10.52
C SER A 17 21.39 -23.25 10.15
N GLY A 18 21.55 -24.49 10.65
CA GLY A 18 22.67 -25.38 10.35
C GLY A 18 22.51 -26.26 9.10
N ASN A 19 21.34 -26.26 8.46
CA ASN A 19 21.08 -27.10 7.29
C ASN A 19 21.63 -26.46 6.01
N ASP A 20 22.53 -27.16 5.31
CA ASP A 20 23.21 -26.62 4.12
C ASP A 20 22.26 -26.34 2.95
N PHE A 21 21.24 -27.19 2.77
CA PHE A 21 20.22 -26.98 1.72
C PHE A 21 19.40 -25.72 1.98
N ILE A 22 18.92 -25.52 3.21
CA ILE A 22 18.17 -24.32 3.58
C ILE A 22 19.04 -23.06 3.48
N ARG A 23 20.31 -23.16 3.88
CA ARG A 23 21.27 -22.06 3.75
C ARG A 23 21.42 -21.64 2.28
N ARG A 24 21.62 -22.60 1.36
CA ARG A 24 21.73 -22.33 -0.08
C ARG A 24 20.43 -21.76 -0.67
N LEU A 25 19.27 -22.26 -0.24
CA LEU A 25 17.97 -21.72 -0.63
C LEU A 25 17.81 -20.25 -0.21
N ILE A 26 18.18 -19.92 1.03
CA ILE A 26 18.11 -18.54 1.54
C ILE A 26 19.05 -17.62 0.74
N ILE A 27 20.26 -18.07 0.42
CA ILE A 27 21.21 -17.32 -0.41
C ILE A 27 20.62 -17.08 -1.80
N ALA A 28 20.10 -18.11 -2.47
CA ALA A 28 19.46 -17.98 -3.78
C ALA A 28 18.27 -17.01 -3.75
N LEU A 29 17.45 -17.03 -2.68
CA LEU A 29 16.35 -16.08 -2.50
C LEU A 29 16.85 -14.64 -2.27
N GLN A 30 17.99 -14.46 -1.60
CA GLN A 30 18.61 -13.14 -1.41
C GLN A 30 19.20 -12.61 -2.71
N GLU A 31 19.91 -13.43 -3.48
CA GLU A 31 20.52 -13.08 -4.76
C GLU A 31 19.47 -12.77 -5.83
N THR A 32 18.34 -13.49 -5.82
CA THR A 32 17.19 -13.23 -6.71
C THR A 32 16.31 -12.08 -6.23
N SER A 33 16.45 -11.65 -4.96
CA SER A 33 15.69 -10.51 -4.45
C SER A 33 16.23 -9.21 -5.05
N LYS A 34 15.41 -8.59 -5.89
CA LYS A 34 15.71 -7.25 -6.44
C LYS A 34 15.56 -6.21 -5.34
N THR A 35 16.65 -5.83 -4.68
CA THR A 35 16.70 -4.60 -3.87
C THR A 35 17.02 -3.42 -4.78
N SER A 36 15.98 -2.89 -5.41
CA SER A 36 16.04 -1.60 -6.10
C SER A 36 15.39 -0.56 -5.21
N PHE A 37 16.20 0.23 -4.49
CA PHE A 37 15.76 1.48 -3.89
C PHE A 37 16.21 2.63 -4.77
N ILE A 38 15.87 2.59 -6.06
CA ILE A 38 15.92 3.83 -6.85
C ILE A 38 14.81 4.70 -6.28
N ARG A 39 15.18 5.67 -5.45
CA ARG A 39 14.33 6.78 -5.03
C ARG A 39 14.66 7.93 -5.97
N PRO A 40 14.02 8.02 -7.16
CA PRO A 40 14.27 9.16 -8.01
C PRO A 40 13.90 10.43 -7.22
N SER A 41 14.77 11.43 -7.28
CA SER A 41 14.42 12.77 -6.80
C SER A 41 13.26 13.25 -7.67
N MET A 42 12.11 13.48 -7.05
CA MET A 42 10.92 14.00 -7.73
C MET A 42 10.60 15.36 -7.13
N ASP A 43 10.49 16.36 -7.99
CA ASP A 43 9.96 17.66 -7.59
C ASP A 43 8.45 17.54 -7.40
N ILE A 44 7.99 17.81 -6.18
CA ILE A 44 6.58 17.82 -5.81
C ILE A 44 6.00 19.23 -5.74
N SER A 45 6.77 20.27 -6.03
CA SER A 45 6.30 21.66 -5.98
C SER A 45 5.03 21.90 -6.81
N PRO A 46 4.91 21.36 -8.06
CA PRO A 46 3.72 21.60 -8.88
C PRO A 46 2.41 21.11 -8.24
N ILE A 47 2.45 19.97 -7.56
CA ILE A 47 1.25 19.41 -6.92
C ILE A 47 0.92 20.11 -5.60
N ILE A 48 1.92 20.64 -4.90
CA ILE A 48 1.70 21.50 -3.73
C ILE A 48 1.05 22.82 -4.16
N GLU A 49 1.49 23.42 -5.26
CA GLU A 49 0.88 24.63 -5.83
C GLU A 49 -0.56 24.37 -6.27
N TYR A 50 -0.80 23.28 -7.02
CA TYR A 50 -2.15 22.85 -7.38
C TYR A 50 -3.06 22.66 -6.15
N PHE A 51 -2.55 22.10 -5.05
CA PHE A 51 -3.34 21.95 -3.83
C PHE A 51 -3.70 23.26 -3.14
N ARG A 52 -2.86 24.30 -3.27
CA ARG A 52 -3.17 25.65 -2.79
C ARG A 52 -4.24 26.30 -3.66
N GLU A 53 -4.15 26.14 -4.98
CA GLU A 53 -5.14 26.66 -5.93
C GLU A 53 -6.53 26.02 -5.75
N LEU A 54 -6.57 24.73 -5.41
CA LEU A 54 -7.82 24.02 -5.10
C LEU A 54 -8.59 24.62 -3.91
N GLY A 55 -7.91 25.33 -3.00
CA GLY A 55 -8.53 25.98 -1.84
C GLY A 55 -9.08 25.01 -0.79
N ASP A 56 -10.15 25.45 -0.12
CA ASP A 56 -10.74 24.77 1.05
C ASP A 56 -11.35 23.41 0.69
N ASN A 57 -11.08 22.39 1.50
CA ASN A 57 -11.57 21.03 1.26
C ASN A 57 -13.10 20.93 1.25
N GLU A 58 -13.81 21.78 2.01
CA GLU A 58 -15.28 21.79 2.06
C GLU A 58 -15.92 22.27 0.74
N LYS A 59 -15.16 22.99 -0.10
CA LYS A 59 -15.61 23.50 -1.41
C LYS A 59 -15.28 22.53 -2.55
N LEU A 60 -14.51 21.48 -2.28
CA LEU A 60 -14.11 20.52 -3.30
C LEU A 60 -15.24 19.53 -3.59
N ASN A 61 -15.43 19.23 -4.88
CA ASN A 61 -16.23 18.08 -5.27
C ASN A 61 -15.56 16.77 -4.79
N ILE A 62 -16.35 15.70 -4.69
CA ILE A 62 -15.90 14.39 -4.22
C ILE A 62 -14.67 13.89 -4.98
N LYS A 63 -14.63 14.06 -6.30
CA LYS A 63 -13.51 13.58 -7.14
C LYS A 63 -12.20 14.28 -6.79
N SER A 64 -12.23 15.61 -6.68
CA SER A 64 -11.05 16.42 -6.33
C SER A 64 -10.61 16.13 -4.90
N LEU A 65 -11.55 16.05 -3.95
CA LEU A 65 -11.26 15.72 -2.56
C LEU A 65 -10.63 14.33 -2.44
N THR A 66 -11.19 13.33 -3.11
CA THR A 66 -10.66 11.95 -3.16
C THR A 66 -9.26 11.90 -3.75
N SER A 67 -9.02 12.61 -4.85
CA SER A 67 -7.70 12.63 -5.50
C SER A 67 -6.65 13.28 -4.59
N LYS A 68 -7.00 14.41 -3.95
CA LYS A 68 -6.13 15.13 -2.99
C LYS A 68 -5.78 14.22 -1.81
N THR A 69 -6.77 13.57 -1.20
CA THR A 69 -6.57 12.62 -0.09
C THR A 69 -5.73 11.42 -0.50
N CYS A 70 -6.02 10.78 -1.63
CA CYS A 70 -5.26 9.62 -2.11
C CYS A 70 -3.80 9.95 -2.39
N TRP A 71 -3.53 11.12 -3.00
CA TRP A 71 -2.16 11.57 -3.24
C TRP A 71 -1.40 11.75 -1.92
N SER A 72 -2.00 12.45 -0.93
CA SER A 72 -1.38 12.66 0.39
C SER A 72 -1.07 11.33 1.10
N LEU A 73 -2.03 10.40 1.12
CA LEU A 73 -1.83 9.07 1.72
C LEU A 73 -0.74 8.27 1.00
N SER A 74 -0.64 8.39 -0.32
CA SER A 74 0.34 7.67 -1.13
C SER A 74 1.75 8.19 -0.94
N VAL A 75 1.93 9.51 -0.86
CA VAL A 75 3.23 10.14 -0.59
C VAL A 75 3.76 9.76 0.79
N CYS A 76 2.87 9.63 1.78
CA CYS A 76 3.22 9.13 3.11
C CYS A 76 3.42 7.60 3.17
N GLY A 77 3.23 6.88 2.06
CA GLY A 77 3.43 5.43 1.99
C GLY A 77 2.28 4.59 2.58
N PHE A 78 1.14 5.20 2.90
CA PHE A 78 -0.03 4.47 3.41
C PHE A 78 -0.79 3.70 2.32
N MET A 79 -0.63 4.09 1.06
CA MET A 79 -1.32 3.48 -0.08
C MET A 79 -0.34 3.12 -1.18
N ARG A 80 -0.57 1.97 -1.82
CA ARG A 80 0.12 1.59 -3.07
C ARG A 80 -0.73 2.02 -4.26
N ALA A 81 -0.10 2.18 -5.44
CA ALA A 81 -0.81 2.45 -6.69
C ALA A 81 -1.98 1.46 -6.95
N SER A 82 -1.79 0.19 -6.60
CA SER A 82 -2.85 -0.83 -6.69
C SER A 82 -4.07 -0.55 -5.80
N ASP A 83 -3.87 0.11 -4.66
CA ASP A 83 -4.94 0.44 -3.71
C ASP A 83 -5.74 1.64 -4.23
N ILE A 84 -5.06 2.65 -4.77
CA ILE A 84 -5.68 3.81 -5.43
C ILE A 84 -6.57 3.37 -6.60
N ASN A 85 -6.07 2.47 -7.46
CA ASN A 85 -6.82 1.96 -8.62
C ASN A 85 -8.08 1.18 -8.24
N ARG A 86 -8.27 0.82 -6.97
CA ARG A 86 -9.44 0.08 -6.48
C ARG A 86 -10.49 0.99 -5.85
N ILE A 87 -10.25 2.29 -5.76
CA ILE A 87 -11.19 3.27 -5.22
C ILE A 87 -12.15 3.72 -6.33
N GLU A 88 -13.44 3.66 -6.05
CA GLU A 88 -14.49 4.13 -6.96
C GLU A 88 -14.97 5.52 -6.53
N ASN A 89 -14.71 6.52 -7.38
CA ASN A 89 -15.08 7.91 -7.10
C ASN A 89 -16.60 8.08 -7.02
N ALA A 90 -17.36 7.37 -7.86
CA ALA A 90 -18.83 7.49 -7.91
C ALA A 90 -19.51 6.98 -6.63
N GLN A 91 -18.85 6.07 -5.89
CA GLN A 91 -19.35 5.50 -4.64
C GLN A 91 -18.71 6.14 -3.40
N THR A 92 -17.69 6.97 -3.58
CA THR A 92 -17.03 7.67 -2.48
C THR A 92 -17.93 8.79 -1.98
N THR A 93 -18.10 8.88 -0.66
CA THR A 93 -19.02 9.85 -0.04
C THR A 93 -18.34 10.60 1.08
N THR A 94 -18.86 11.77 1.43
CA THR A 94 -18.52 12.47 2.67
C THR A 94 -19.64 12.28 3.69
N PHE A 95 -19.28 12.05 4.94
CA PHE A 95 -20.21 12.00 6.07
C PHE A 95 -19.51 12.57 7.30
N ASP A 96 -20.11 13.56 7.95
CA ASP A 96 -19.58 14.19 9.16
C ASP A 96 -18.08 14.53 9.07
N ARG A 97 -17.72 15.36 8.07
CA ARG A 97 -16.33 15.77 7.75
C ARG A 97 -15.35 14.63 7.45
N THR A 98 -15.84 13.40 7.31
CA THR A 98 -15.05 12.22 6.98
C THR A 98 -15.26 11.83 5.53
N LEU A 99 -14.18 11.54 4.81
CA LEU A 99 -14.23 10.98 3.45
C LEU A 99 -14.23 9.44 3.53
N LYS A 100 -15.31 8.82 3.07
CA LYS A 100 -15.47 7.36 3.00
C LYS A 100 -15.08 6.86 1.61
N LEU A 101 -13.86 6.32 1.50
CA LEU A 101 -13.33 5.73 0.27
C LEU A 101 -13.92 4.32 0.05
N VAL A 102 -14.59 4.11 -1.09
CA VAL A 102 -15.19 2.80 -1.42
C VAL A 102 -14.25 1.98 -2.30
N ILE A 103 -13.92 0.77 -1.85
CA ILE A 103 -13.01 -0.16 -2.52
C ILE A 103 -13.83 -1.21 -3.29
N VAL A 104 -13.83 -1.16 -4.63
CA VAL A 104 -14.65 -2.05 -5.48
C VAL A 104 -14.02 -3.41 -5.76
N ALA A 105 -12.71 -3.51 -5.65
CA ALA A 105 -12.00 -4.78 -5.78
C ALA A 105 -11.08 -4.96 -4.57
N PRO A 106 -11.56 -5.50 -3.44
CA PRO A 106 -10.74 -5.64 -2.24
C PRO A 106 -9.65 -6.71 -2.40
N LYS A 107 -8.49 -6.50 -1.75
CA LYS A 107 -7.39 -7.49 -1.70
C LYS A 107 -7.69 -8.61 -0.73
N GLU A 108 -8.38 -8.28 0.36
CA GLU A 108 -8.78 -9.22 1.39
C GLU A 108 -9.77 -10.22 0.80
N LYS A 109 -9.49 -11.51 1.02
CA LYS A 109 -10.37 -12.62 0.60
C LYS A 109 -10.78 -13.43 1.82
N ARG A 110 -12.06 -13.82 1.91
CA ARG A 110 -12.55 -14.87 2.83
C ARG A 110 -12.94 -16.07 1.99
N LYS A 111 -12.42 -17.24 2.33
CA LYS A 111 -12.73 -18.50 1.61
C LYS A 111 -12.55 -18.34 0.08
N GLY A 112 -11.47 -17.66 -0.35
CA GLY A 112 -11.15 -17.44 -1.75
C GLY A 112 -11.92 -16.31 -2.46
N ARG A 113 -12.90 -15.66 -1.82
CA ARG A 113 -13.73 -14.60 -2.41
C ARG A 113 -13.37 -13.21 -1.86
N PRO A 114 -13.35 -12.14 -2.67
CA PRO A 114 -13.12 -10.78 -2.19
C PRO A 114 -14.16 -10.37 -1.14
N ILE A 115 -13.73 -9.66 -0.09
CA ILE A 115 -14.62 -9.17 0.97
C ILE A 115 -14.79 -7.67 0.84
N ILE A 116 -16.04 -7.22 0.62
CA ILE A 116 -16.41 -5.82 0.82
C ILE A 116 -16.90 -5.70 2.26
N ARG A 117 -16.30 -4.80 3.04
CA ARG A 117 -16.77 -4.47 4.38
C ARG A 117 -17.75 -3.30 4.27
N PRO A 118 -18.96 -3.40 4.85
CA PRO A 118 -19.87 -2.26 4.89
C PRO A 118 -19.24 -1.08 5.65
N CYS A 119 -19.49 0.13 5.17
CA CYS A 119 -18.96 1.39 5.68
C CYS A 119 -19.82 2.00 6.79
#